data_AF-R8HDR5-F1
#
_entry.id   AF-R8HDR5-F1
#
_cell.length_a   1.000
_cell.length_b   1.000
_cell.length_c   1.000
_cell.angle_alpha   90.00
_cell.angle_beta   90.00
_cell.angle_gamma   90.00
#
_symmetry.space_group_name_H-M   'P 1'
#
loop_
_entity.id
_entity.type
_entity.pdbx_description
1 polymer ?
#
loop_
_entity_poly.entity_id
_entity_poly.type
_entity_poly.pdbx_seq_one_letter_code
_entity_poly.pdbx_strand_id
1 'polypeptide(L)'
;MKEQAKKEKKKGITYKERSKRLSGINVYITNLSAQNVPTEHIHDLYSLRWQIEILFKTWKSFFQIHKCKKIEKERLECHLYGRLISMLLCSSTMFKMR
;
A
#
# COMPACT_ATOMS: atom_id res chain seq x y z
N MET A 1 -14.49 -19.86 0.06
CA MET A 1 -15.80 -20.15 0.68
C MET A 1 -15.79 -20.22 2.22
N LYS A 2 -14.87 -20.96 2.87
CA LYS A 2 -14.81 -21.08 4.35
C LYS A 2 -14.67 -19.75 5.12
N GLU A 3 -13.93 -18.77 4.58
CA GLU A 3 -13.77 -17.46 5.22
C GLU A 3 -15.02 -16.58 5.15
N GLN A 4 -15.87 -16.75 4.14
CA GLN A 4 -17.08 -15.95 3.97
C GLN A 4 -18.17 -16.39 4.92
N ALA A 5 -18.36 -17.69 5.09
CA ALA A 5 -19.27 -18.22 6.12
C ALA A 5 -18.90 -17.72 7.53
N LYS A 6 -17.59 -17.54 7.81
CA LYS A 6 -17.12 -16.91 9.06
C LYS A 6 -17.45 -15.41 9.12
N LYS A 7 -17.29 -14.65 8.02
CA LYS A 7 -17.65 -13.22 7.96
C LYS A 7 -19.16 -12.98 8.04
N GLU A 8 -19.97 -13.81 7.41
CA GLU A 8 -21.43 -13.78 7.47
C GLU A 8 -21.92 -14.03 8.89
N LYS A 9 -21.38 -15.05 9.58
CA LYS A 9 -21.66 -15.29 11.00
C LYS A 9 -21.25 -14.12 11.91
N LYS A 10 -20.10 -13.50 11.63
CA LYS A 10 -19.58 -12.39 12.45
C LYS A 10 -20.35 -11.08 12.25
N LYS A 11 -20.98 -10.88 11.09
CA LYS A 11 -21.77 -9.67 10.76
C LYS A 11 -23.29 -9.86 10.81
N GLY A 12 -23.78 -11.10 10.95
CA GLY A 12 -25.21 -11.41 10.96
C GLY A 12 -25.93 -11.16 9.63
N ILE A 13 -25.20 -11.09 8.51
CA ILE A 13 -25.74 -10.79 7.18
C ILE A 13 -25.49 -11.97 6.25
N THR A 14 -26.53 -12.40 5.54
CA THR A 14 -26.44 -13.42 4.48
C THR A 14 -26.32 -12.73 3.12
N TYR A 15 -25.19 -12.90 2.43
CA TYR A 15 -24.98 -12.33 1.10
C TYR A 15 -25.68 -13.16 0.02
N LYS A 16 -26.16 -12.48 -1.03
CA LYS A 16 -26.69 -13.13 -2.24
C LYS A 16 -25.59 -13.97 -2.92
N GLU A 17 -25.98 -15.10 -3.49
CA GLU A 17 -25.07 -16.07 -4.11
C GLU A 17 -24.24 -15.47 -5.26
N ARG A 18 -24.83 -14.56 -6.03
CA ARG A 18 -24.12 -13.76 -7.05
C ARG A 18 -22.98 -12.92 -6.46
N SER A 19 -23.21 -12.25 -5.33
CA SER A 19 -22.20 -11.46 -4.63
C SER A 19 -21.09 -12.34 -4.04
N LYS A 20 -21.43 -13.55 -3.56
CA LYS A 20 -20.44 -14.54 -3.12
C LYS A 20 -19.52 -14.97 -4.26
N ARG A 21 -20.08 -15.23 -5.45
CA ARG A 21 -19.28 -15.58 -6.64
C ARG A 21 -18.34 -14.45 -7.07
N LEU A 22 -18.84 -13.22 -7.11
CA LEU A 22 -18.06 -12.05 -7.54
C LEU A 22 -16.90 -11.71 -6.58
N SER A 23 -17.07 -11.97 -5.29
CA SER A 23 -16.04 -11.66 -4.29
C SER A 23 -14.73 -12.48 -4.41
N GLY A 24 -14.74 -13.57 -5.18
CA GLY A 24 -13.55 -14.37 -5.47
C GLY A 24 -12.78 -13.88 -6.69
N ILE A 25 -13.28 -12.84 -7.37
CA ILE A 25 -12.71 -12.32 -8.61
C ILE A 25 -11.98 -11.00 -8.31
N ASN A 26 -10.73 -10.91 -8.74
CA ASN A 26 -9.98 -9.66 -8.76
C ASN A 26 -10.00 -9.10 -10.18
N VAL A 27 -10.37 -7.83 -10.32
CA VAL A 27 -10.40 -7.12 -11.60
C VAL A 27 -9.32 -6.05 -11.58
N TYR A 28 -8.44 -6.06 -12.57
CA TYR A 28 -7.37 -5.08 -12.75
C TYR A 28 -7.65 -4.26 -14.00
N ILE A 29 -7.48 -2.94 -13.90
CA ILE A 29 -7.62 -2.01 -15.03
C ILE A 29 -6.27 -1.32 -15.19
N THR A 30 -5.69 -1.39 -16.38
CA THR A 30 -4.38 -0.82 -16.68
C THR A 30 -4.34 -0.25 -18.09
N ASN A 31 -3.54 0.80 -18.29
CA ASN A 31 -3.23 1.39 -19.59
C ASN A 31 -1.98 0.75 -20.24
N LEU A 32 -1.37 -0.23 -19.57
CA LEU A 32 -0.19 -0.94 -20.08
C LEU A 32 -0.56 -1.81 -21.28
N SER A 33 0.29 -1.80 -22.31
CA SER A 33 0.14 -2.70 -23.45
C SER A 33 0.56 -4.12 -23.07
N ALA A 34 -0.14 -5.12 -23.61
CA ALA A 34 0.18 -6.53 -23.38
C ALA A 34 1.57 -6.94 -23.94
N GLN A 35 2.15 -6.13 -24.82
CA GLN A 35 3.50 -6.31 -25.34
C GLN A 35 4.57 -5.94 -24.31
N ASN A 36 4.31 -4.90 -23.50
CA ASN A 36 5.26 -4.43 -22.49
C ASN A 36 5.13 -5.21 -21.18
N VAL A 37 3.90 -5.58 -20.80
CA VAL A 37 3.61 -6.33 -19.57
C VAL A 37 2.59 -7.43 -19.89
N PRO A 38 3.04 -8.70 -19.91
CA PRO A 38 2.14 -9.85 -19.97
C PRO A 38 1.09 -9.83 -18.84
N THR A 39 -0.12 -10.30 -19.15
CA THR A 39 -1.27 -10.28 -18.23
C THR A 39 -0.98 -11.02 -16.91
N GLU A 40 -0.13 -12.04 -16.95
CA GLU A 40 0.30 -12.81 -15.77
C GLU A 40 1.03 -11.95 -14.73
N HIS A 41 1.82 -10.96 -15.16
CA HIS A 41 2.60 -10.09 -14.26
C HIS A 41 1.80 -8.92 -13.70
N ILE A 42 0.57 -8.68 -14.17
CA ILE A 42 -0.27 -7.58 -13.68
C ILE A 42 -0.59 -7.77 -12.21
N HIS A 43 -0.84 -9.01 -11.76
CA HIS A 43 -1.10 -9.29 -10.35
C HIS A 43 0.10 -8.94 -9.47
N ASP A 44 1.30 -9.38 -9.87
CA ASP A 44 2.55 -9.12 -9.14
C ASP A 44 2.86 -7.63 -9.09
N LEU A 45 2.69 -6.92 -10.22
CA LEU A 45 2.85 -5.47 -10.27
C LEU A 45 1.88 -4.77 -9.31
N TYR A 46 0.62 -5.19 -9.30
CA TYR A 46 -0.39 -4.61 -8.40
C TYR A 46 -0.11 -4.93 -6.94
N SER A 47 0.54 -6.06 -6.64
CA SER A 47 0.96 -6.42 -5.28
C SER A 47 1.93 -5.39 -4.67
N LEU A 48 2.74 -4.74 -5.51
CA LEU A 48 3.67 -3.67 -5.07
C LEU A 48 2.95 -2.46 -4.49
N ARG A 49 1.68 -2.21 -4.87
CA ARG A 49 0.87 -1.14 -4.26
C ARG A 49 0.81 -1.29 -2.74
N TRP A 50 0.69 -2.53 -2.26
CA TRP A 50 0.62 -2.79 -0.82
C TRP A 50 1.98 -2.60 -0.14
N GLN A 51 3.08 -2.97 -0.79
CA GLN A 51 4.43 -2.70 -0.30
C GLN A 51 4.67 -1.20 -0.10
N ILE A 52 4.26 -0.39 -1.07
CA ILE A 52 4.33 1.08 -0.98
C ILE A 52 3.48 1.59 0.19
N GLU A 53 2.27 1.04 0.39
CA GLU A 53 1.39 1.43 1.50
C GLU A 53 2.02 1.13 2.87
N ILE A 54 2.65 -0.04 3.03
CA ILE A 54 3.40 -0.39 4.25
C ILE A 54 4.57 0.54 4.46
N LEU A 55 5.33 0.83 3.40
CA LEU A 55 6.45 1.75 3.47
C LEU A 55 5.98 3.10 4.03
N PHE A 56 4.91 3.66 3.46
CA PHE A 56 4.31 4.90 3.96
C PHE A 56 3.75 4.78 5.39
N LYS A 57 3.24 3.62 5.79
CA LYS A 57 2.75 3.37 7.16
C LYS A 57 3.90 3.37 8.18
N THR A 58 4.98 2.66 7.88
CA THR A 58 6.23 2.64 8.66
C THR A 58 6.80 4.04 8.78
N TRP A 59 6.87 4.75 7.65
CA TRP A 59 7.33 6.13 7.55
C TRP A 59 6.53 7.10 8.43
N LYS A 60 5.20 7.01 8.40
CA LYS A 60 4.33 7.78 9.29
C LYS A 60 4.54 7.46 10.76
N SER A 61 4.81 6.20 11.11
CA SER A 61 5.01 5.75 12.49
C SER A 61 6.36 6.22 13.06
N PHE A 62 7.46 5.86 12.40
CA PHE A 62 8.83 6.14 12.87
C PHE A 62 9.22 7.60 12.69
N PHE A 63 8.98 8.16 11.49
CA PHE A 63 9.45 9.50 11.16
C PHE A 63 8.40 10.57 11.43
N GLN A 64 7.17 10.22 11.81
CA GLN A 64 6.11 11.17 12.15
C GLN A 64 5.90 12.22 11.05
N ILE A 65 6.04 11.84 9.77
CA ILE A 65 5.96 12.76 8.61
C ILE A 65 4.62 13.51 8.53
N HIS A 66 3.59 13.00 9.19
CA HIS A 66 2.25 13.60 9.27
C HIS A 66 2.16 14.73 10.31
N LYS A 67 3.14 14.86 11.21
CA LYS A 67 3.18 15.93 12.20
C LYS A 67 3.94 17.12 11.64
N CYS A 68 3.22 17.97 10.93
CA CYS A 68 3.72 19.29 10.53
C CYS A 68 3.50 20.29 11.65
N LYS A 69 4.58 20.86 12.19
CA LYS A 69 4.49 22.05 13.03
C LYS A 69 4.18 23.25 12.13
N LYS A 70 3.37 24.20 12.61
CA LYS A 70 3.22 25.50 11.95
C LYS A 70 4.54 26.27 12.09
N ILE A 71 5.31 26.30 11.00
CA ILE A 71 6.58 27.02 10.85
C ILE A 71 6.52 27.69 9.47
N GLU A 72 7.33 28.72 9.25
CA GLU A 72 7.57 29.30 7.92
C GLU A 72 7.89 28.23 6.86
N LYS A 73 7.43 28.49 5.64
CA LYS A 73 7.44 27.54 4.52
C LYS A 73 8.85 27.01 4.22
N GLU A 74 9.84 27.90 4.22
CA GLU A 74 11.24 27.56 3.90
C GLU A 74 11.84 26.58 4.92
N ARG A 75 11.58 26.81 6.22
CA ARG A 75 12.02 25.91 7.29
C ARG A 75 11.28 24.57 7.24
N LEU A 76 9.99 24.58 6.87
CA LEU A 76 9.22 23.36 6.69
C LEU A 76 9.79 22.52 5.54
N GLU A 77 10.09 23.13 4.40
CA GLU A 77 10.69 22.47 3.24
C GLU A 77 12.05 21.87 3.59
N CYS A 78 12.94 22.63 4.24
CA CYS A 78 14.24 22.14 4.70
C CYS A 78 14.09 20.95 5.67
N HIS A 79 13.19 21.04 6.65
CA HIS A 79 12.91 19.94 7.56
C HIS A 79 12.35 18.71 6.84
N LEU A 80 11.49 18.89 5.84
CA LEU A 80 10.94 17.80 5.05
C LEU A 80 12.03 17.09 4.25
N TYR A 81 12.86 17.84 3.52
CA TYR A 81 13.97 17.27 2.75
C TYR A 81 14.97 16.53 3.64
N GLY A 82 15.35 17.11 4.78
CA GLY A 82 16.23 16.44 5.75
C GLY A 82 15.64 15.12 6.25
N ARG A 83 14.33 15.07 6.51
CA ARG A 83 13.62 13.84 6.91
C ARG A 83 13.59 12.80 5.80
N LEU A 84 13.35 13.21 4.55
CA LEU A 84 13.34 12.32 3.39
C LEU A 84 14.73 11.72 3.13
N ILE A 85 15.79 12.52 3.23
CA ILE A 85 17.18 12.04 3.11
C ILE A 85 17.50 11.04 4.22
N SER A 86 17.15 11.36 5.48
CA SER A 86 17.35 10.44 6.61
C SER A 86 16.60 9.11 6.42
N MET A 87 15.37 9.15 5.88
CA MET A 87 14.61 7.94 5.56
C MET A 87 15.28 7.10 4.49
N LEU A 88 15.77 7.73 3.42
CA LEU A 88 16.48 7.04 2.34
C LEU A 88 17.74 6.36 2.85
N LEU A 89 18.52 7.05 3.68
CA LEU A 89 19.72 6.49 4.30
C LEU A 89 19.36 5.31 5.21
N CYS A 90 18.36 5.46 6.08
CA CYS A 90 17.92 4.42 7.00
C CYS A 90 17.35 3.18 6.30
N SER A 91 16.57 3.37 5.22
CA SER A 91 16.05 2.24 4.44
C SER A 91 17.16 1.54 3.66
N SER A 92 18.12 2.28 3.11
CA SER A 92 19.26 1.71 2.38
C SER A 92 20.20 0.89 3.26
N THR A 93 20.45 1.33 4.50
CA THR A 93 21.28 0.59 5.45
C THR A 93 20.55 -0.66 5.96
N MET A 94 19.27 -0.56 6.31
CA MET A 94 18.47 -1.73 6.70
C MET A 94 18.40 -2.79 5.59
N PHE A 95 18.30 -2.38 4.32
CA PHE A 95 18.24 -3.32 3.20
C PHE A 95 19.59 -3.99 2.94
N LYS A 96 20.71 -3.29 3.16
CA LYS A 96 22.06 -3.86 3.06
C LYS A 96 22.42 -4.83 4.19
N MET A 97 21.78 -4.70 5.35
CA MET A 97 22.03 -5.57 6.51
C MET A 97 21.24 -6.90 6.46
N ARG A 98 20.45 -7.11 5.41
CA ARG A 98 19.62 -8.30 5.20
C ARG A 98 20.16 -9.12 4.03
#